data_AF-A0A848GNH7-F1
#
_entry.id   AF-A0A848GNH7-F1
#
_cell.length_a   1.000
_cell.length_b   1.000
_cell.length_c   1.000
_cell.angle_alpha   90.00
_cell.angle_beta   90.00
_cell.angle_gamma   90.00
#
_symmetry.space_group_name_H-M   'P 1'
#
loop_
_entity.id
_entity.type
_entity.pdbx_description
1 polymer ?
#
loop_
_entity_poly.entity_id
_entity_poly.type
_entity_poly.pdbx_seq_one_letter_code
_entity_poly.pdbx_strand_id
1 'polypeptide(L)'
;MRDYSGDWTSFSDIGKLFNGVALLLDEYLQTERRYIYAVQCILNSGLQREIQVQKVEKYTPENLSGDLLELYHVIQEGGMFPMDALSGLMQLVLREYVWYEIHVIGAAELCVRFGYDYYMYVNGVAQEDTIWEEVRKIGLFVR
;
A
#
# COMPACT_ATOMS: atom_id res chain seq x y z
N MET A 1 0.50 4.16 26.64
CA MET A 1 0.77 3.22 25.55
C MET A 1 -0.47 2.36 25.43
N ARG A 2 -1.29 2.51 24.38
CA ARG A 2 -2.52 1.70 24.23
C ARG A 2 -2.11 0.37 23.62
N ASP A 3 -2.41 -0.69 24.34
CA ASP A 3 -2.25 -2.08 23.94
C ASP A 3 -3.41 -2.43 22.98
N TYR A 4 -3.15 -2.44 21.67
CA TYR A 4 -4.08 -2.97 20.67
C TYR A 4 -3.93 -4.50 20.64
N SER A 5 -4.33 -5.17 21.71
CA SER A 5 -3.85 -6.50 22.08
C SER A 5 -4.48 -7.69 21.32
N GLY A 6 -4.79 -7.53 20.02
CA GLY A 6 -5.48 -8.56 19.24
C GLY A 6 -4.86 -8.89 17.87
N ASP A 7 -4.50 -7.88 17.07
CA ASP A 7 -4.13 -8.05 15.67
C ASP A 7 -2.82 -7.35 15.34
N TRP A 8 -2.17 -7.81 14.28
CA TRP A 8 -0.92 -7.24 13.76
C TRP A 8 -1.21 -6.06 12.83
N THR A 9 -0.31 -5.09 12.81
CA THR A 9 -0.53 -3.83 12.10
C THR A 9 0.68 -3.32 11.31
N SER A 10 1.78 -4.07 11.32
CA SER A 10 3.04 -3.69 10.67
C SER A 10 3.75 -4.90 10.03
N PHE A 11 4.57 -4.64 9.00
CA PHE A 11 5.50 -5.63 8.45
C PHE A 11 6.49 -6.11 9.50
N SER A 12 6.89 -5.20 10.39
CA SER A 12 7.79 -5.48 11.51
C SER A 12 7.16 -6.39 12.57
N ASP A 13 5.89 -6.79 12.43
CA ASP A 13 5.21 -7.73 13.32
C ASP A 13 5.39 -9.21 12.94
N ILE A 14 5.96 -9.50 11.77
CA ILE A 14 6.23 -10.88 11.35
C ILE A 14 7.06 -11.61 12.42
N GLY A 15 6.61 -12.78 12.84
CA GLY A 15 7.20 -13.57 13.90
C GLY A 15 6.77 -13.19 15.33
N LYS A 16 6.06 -12.08 15.53
CA LYS A 16 5.45 -11.74 16.83
C LYS A 16 4.16 -12.54 17.06
N LEU A 17 3.81 -12.72 18.32
CA LEU A 17 2.62 -13.47 18.75
C LEU A 17 1.39 -12.57 18.88
N PHE A 18 0.29 -12.97 18.26
CA PHE A 18 -1.03 -12.36 18.36
C PHE A 18 -2.02 -13.45 18.74
N ASN A 19 -2.72 -13.29 19.87
CA ASN A 19 -3.61 -14.33 20.42
C ASN A 19 -2.98 -15.73 20.53
N GLY A 20 -1.67 -15.79 20.80
CA GLY A 20 -0.92 -17.05 20.94
C GLY A 20 -0.45 -17.69 19.63
N VAL A 21 -0.72 -17.06 18.47
CA VAL A 21 -0.27 -17.51 17.15
C VAL A 21 0.75 -16.52 16.59
N ALA A 22 1.86 -17.01 16.04
CA ALA A 22 2.86 -16.15 15.41
C ALA A 22 2.39 -15.70 14.03
N LEU A 23 2.54 -14.41 13.71
CA LEU A 23 2.30 -13.93 12.34
C LEU A 23 3.34 -14.55 11.40
N LEU A 24 2.87 -15.36 10.45
CA LEU A 24 3.73 -15.97 9.44
C LEU A 24 3.95 -15.01 8.26
N LEU A 25 5.11 -15.13 7.61
CA LEU A 25 5.42 -14.36 6.39
C LEU A 25 4.36 -14.58 5.30
N ASP A 26 3.89 -15.81 5.10
CA ASP A 26 2.88 -16.11 4.08
C ASP A 26 1.52 -15.46 4.38
N GLU A 27 1.17 -15.30 5.66
CA GLU A 27 -0.06 -14.59 6.06
C GLU A 27 0.06 -13.10 5.76
N TYR A 28 1.21 -12.52 6.11
CA TYR A 28 1.53 -11.14 5.74
C TYR A 28 1.46 -10.94 4.22
N LEU A 29 2.14 -11.80 3.44
CA LEU A 29 2.19 -11.69 1.98
C LEU A 29 0.82 -11.86 1.32
N GLN A 30 -0.09 -12.63 1.92
CA GLN A 30 -1.48 -12.70 1.44
C GLN A 30 -2.21 -11.38 1.64
N THR A 31 -2.03 -10.73 2.79
CA THR A 31 -2.63 -9.42 3.05
C THR A 31 -1.98 -8.32 2.19
N GLU A 32 -0.66 -8.32 2.03
CA GLU A 32 0.06 -7.42 1.11
C GLU A 32 -0.55 -7.49 -0.30
N ARG A 33 -0.75 -8.70 -0.83
CA ARG A 33 -1.38 -8.90 -2.15
C ARG A 33 -2.79 -8.34 -2.24
N ARG A 34 -3.59 -8.43 -1.18
CA ARG A 34 -4.96 -7.86 -1.15
C ARG A 34 -4.91 -6.34 -1.24
N TYR A 35 -4.00 -5.69 -0.51
CA TYR A 35 -3.81 -4.24 -0.60
C TYR A 35 -3.32 -3.80 -1.97
N ILE A 36 -2.32 -4.50 -2.54
CA ILE A 36 -1.84 -4.23 -3.90
C ILE A 36 -2.97 -4.35 -4.91
N TYR A 37 -3.75 -5.45 -4.85
CA TYR A 37 -4.87 -5.66 -5.75
C TYR A 37 -5.95 -4.60 -5.60
N ALA A 38 -6.30 -4.21 -4.36
CA ALA A 38 -7.29 -3.16 -4.12
C ALA A 38 -6.86 -1.84 -4.77
N VAL A 39 -5.61 -1.41 -4.58
CA VAL A 39 -5.08 -0.19 -5.20
C VAL A 39 -5.05 -0.32 -6.72
N GLN A 40 -4.65 -1.48 -7.27
CA GLN A 40 -4.74 -1.74 -8.70
C GLN A 40 -6.17 -1.53 -9.21
N CYS A 41 -7.19 -2.10 -8.55
CA CYS A 41 -8.57 -1.93 -8.99
C CYS A 41 -9.04 -0.47 -8.89
N ILE A 42 -8.70 0.23 -7.81
CA ILE A 42 -9.04 1.65 -7.58
C ILE A 42 -8.44 2.54 -8.68
N LEU A 43 -7.16 2.34 -9.01
CA LEU A 43 -6.42 3.15 -9.97
C LEU A 43 -6.70 2.75 -11.42
N ASN A 44 -7.12 1.51 -11.68
CA ASN A 44 -7.43 0.98 -13.02
C ASN A 44 -8.84 1.38 -13.53
N SER A 45 -9.41 2.46 -12.99
CA SER A 45 -10.73 3.00 -13.37
C SER A 45 -10.68 3.92 -14.60
N GLY A 46 -9.52 4.15 -15.21
CA GLY A 46 -9.36 5.03 -16.39
C GLY A 46 -8.22 4.64 -17.33
N LEU A 47 -8.10 5.38 -18.45
CA LEU A 47 -7.05 5.21 -19.48
C LEU A 47 -5.64 5.66 -19.03
N GLN A 48 -5.48 6.03 -17.76
CA GLN A 48 -4.26 6.63 -17.22
C GLN A 48 -3.20 5.56 -17.00
N ARG A 49 -1.97 5.83 -17.47
CA ARG A 49 -0.87 4.86 -17.47
C ARG A 49 0.24 5.18 -16.49
N GLU A 50 0.17 6.35 -15.85
CA GLU A 50 1.23 6.87 -15.01
C GLU A 50 0.66 7.38 -13.68
N ILE A 51 1.43 7.13 -12.63
CA ILE A 51 1.19 7.59 -11.28
C ILE A 51 2.35 8.46 -10.84
N GLN A 52 2.04 9.47 -10.05
CA GLN A 52 3.02 10.33 -9.40
C GLN A 52 3.09 10.02 -7.92
N VAL A 53 4.30 9.95 -7.37
CA VAL A 53 4.50 9.89 -5.91
C VAL A 53 4.74 11.29 -5.34
N GLN A 54 4.12 11.58 -4.21
CA GLN A 54 4.23 12.86 -3.48
C GLN A 54 4.51 12.59 -2.00
N LYS A 55 5.07 13.59 -1.32
CA LYS A 55 5.44 13.54 0.11
C LYS A 55 6.32 12.33 0.47
N VAL A 56 7.36 12.10 -0.33
CA VAL A 56 8.24 10.94 -0.19
C VAL A 56 9.12 11.06 1.05
N GLU A 57 9.02 10.09 1.94
CA GLU A 57 9.89 9.89 3.10
C GLU A 57 10.54 8.51 3.00
N LYS A 58 11.88 8.44 3.04
CA LYS A 58 12.62 7.17 2.99
C LYS A 58 13.13 6.77 4.36
N TYR A 59 13.03 5.49 4.67
CA TYR A 59 13.57 4.87 5.88
C TYR A 59 14.71 3.91 5.52
N THR A 60 15.52 3.53 6.49
CA THR A 60 16.69 2.67 6.26
C THR A 60 16.27 1.35 5.60
N PRO A 61 16.83 0.98 4.43
CA PRO A 61 16.40 -0.19 3.66
C PRO A 61 17.06 -1.47 4.17
N GLU A 62 16.90 -1.78 5.45
CA GLU A 62 17.46 -3.02 6.02
C GLU A 62 16.84 -4.25 5.33
N ASN A 63 17.69 -5.14 4.82
CA ASN A 63 17.30 -6.37 4.13
C ASN A 63 16.51 -6.18 2.82
N LEU A 64 16.48 -4.97 2.25
CA LEU A 64 15.93 -4.74 0.91
C LEU A 64 16.95 -5.15 -0.16
N SER A 65 16.50 -5.83 -1.22
CA SER A 65 17.37 -6.30 -2.30
C SER A 65 16.63 -6.44 -3.63
N GLY A 66 17.38 -6.67 -4.72
CA GLY A 66 16.84 -6.84 -6.07
C GLY A 66 16.11 -5.60 -6.58
N ASP A 67 15.10 -5.81 -7.43
CA ASP A 67 14.31 -4.77 -8.09
C ASP A 67 13.70 -3.76 -7.10
N LEU A 68 13.35 -4.19 -5.89
CA LEU A 68 12.82 -3.28 -4.85
C LEU A 68 13.89 -2.31 -4.33
N LEU A 69 15.14 -2.74 -4.22
CA LEU A 69 16.23 -1.85 -3.81
C LEU A 69 16.54 -0.83 -4.92
N GLU A 70 16.52 -1.26 -6.18
CA GLU A 70 16.66 -0.36 -7.32
C GLU A 70 15.53 0.67 -7.36
N LEU A 71 14.28 0.22 -7.18
CA LEU A 71 13.11 1.08 -7.10
C LEU A 71 13.21 2.06 -5.92
N TYR A 72 13.61 1.58 -4.74
CA TYR A 72 13.85 2.42 -3.56
C TYR A 72 14.85 3.53 -3.86
N HIS A 73 15.91 3.28 -4.63
CA HIS A 73 16.89 4.30 -4.97
C HIS A 73 16.34 5.37 -5.91
N VAL A 74 15.49 5.01 -6.88
CA VAL A 74 14.96 5.96 -7.88
C VAL A 74 13.72 6.72 -7.43
N ILE A 75 12.97 6.23 -6.44
CA ILE A 75 11.83 6.96 -5.86
C ILE A 75 12.31 8.30 -5.29
N GLN A 76 11.60 9.38 -5.63
CA GLN A 76 11.85 10.72 -5.09
C GLN A 76 10.58 11.56 -5.23
N GLU A 77 10.52 12.68 -4.51
CA GLU A 77 9.41 13.63 -4.59
C GLU A 77 9.10 14.01 -6.04
N GLY A 78 7.84 13.91 -6.45
CA GLY A 78 7.42 14.23 -7.82
C GLY A 78 7.71 13.14 -8.85
N GLY A 79 8.30 12.01 -8.44
CA GLY A 79 8.64 10.89 -9.32
C GLY A 79 7.42 10.34 -10.06
N MET A 80 7.58 10.11 -11.37
CA MET A 80 6.57 9.56 -12.27
C MET A 80 6.89 8.10 -12.56
N PHE A 81 5.89 7.24 -12.39
CA PHE A 81 6.05 5.80 -12.57
C PHE A 81 4.94 5.22 -13.44
N PRO A 82 5.26 4.25 -14.31
CA PRO A 82 4.25 3.48 -15.01
C PRO A 82 3.45 2.58 -14.05
N MET A 83 2.23 2.22 -14.44
CA MET A 83 1.34 1.38 -13.63
C MET A 83 1.89 -0.03 -13.32
N ASP A 84 2.82 -0.57 -14.12
CA ASP A 84 3.49 -1.85 -13.83
C ASP A 84 4.44 -1.78 -12.62
N ALA A 85 4.98 -0.59 -12.31
CA ALA A 85 5.77 -0.34 -11.11
C ALA A 85 4.92 -0.27 -9.82
N LEU A 86 3.59 -0.17 -9.93
CA LEU A 86 2.69 -0.01 -8.79
C LEU A 86 2.86 -1.10 -7.73
N SER A 87 3.05 -2.36 -8.15
CA SER A 87 3.23 -3.46 -7.21
C SER A 87 4.49 -3.27 -6.35
N GLY A 88 5.60 -2.88 -6.96
CA GLY A 88 6.86 -2.63 -6.24
C GLY A 88 6.79 -1.40 -5.34
N LEU A 89 6.14 -0.33 -5.82
CA LEU A 89 5.87 0.85 -5.01
C LEU A 89 5.08 0.44 -3.75
N MET A 90 3.94 -0.22 -3.94
CA MET A 90 3.08 -0.69 -2.86
C MET A 90 3.81 -1.57 -1.83
N GLN A 91 4.72 -2.44 -2.29
CA GLN A 91 5.57 -3.23 -1.38
C GLN A 91 6.47 -2.34 -0.51
N LEU A 92 7.06 -1.27 -1.05
CA LEU A 92 7.92 -0.38 -0.29
C LEU A 92 7.16 0.37 0.82
N VAL A 93 5.91 0.78 0.57
CA VAL A 93 5.08 1.44 1.60
C VAL A 93 4.50 0.48 2.61
N LEU A 94 4.01 -0.69 2.19
CA LEU A 94 3.44 -1.70 3.09
C LEU A 94 4.48 -2.35 4.00
N ARG A 95 5.76 -2.35 3.58
CA ARG A 95 6.92 -2.83 4.35
C ARG A 95 7.70 -1.71 5.05
N GLU A 96 7.13 -0.51 5.10
CA GLU A 96 7.67 0.62 5.88
C GLU A 96 9.07 1.08 5.45
N TYR A 97 9.48 0.83 4.19
CA TYR A 97 10.74 1.32 3.65
C TYR A 97 10.62 2.74 3.10
N VAL A 98 9.46 3.10 2.56
CA VAL A 98 9.17 4.44 2.05
C VAL A 98 7.73 4.81 2.37
N TRP A 99 7.49 5.99 2.89
CA TRP A 99 6.15 6.57 2.95
C TRP A 99 5.95 7.58 1.82
N TYR A 100 4.80 7.56 1.16
CA TYR A 100 4.42 8.52 0.11
C TYR A 100 2.91 8.45 -0.16
N GLU A 101 2.40 9.44 -0.91
CA GLU A 101 1.07 9.44 -1.49
C GLU A 101 1.16 9.12 -2.99
N ILE A 102 0.25 8.28 -3.50
CA ILE A 102 0.07 8.03 -4.94
C ILE A 102 -0.98 8.99 -5.47
N HIS A 103 -0.67 9.69 -6.56
CA HIS A 103 -1.58 10.58 -7.26
C HIS A 103 -1.69 10.16 -8.72
N VAL A 104 -2.91 10.10 -9.26
CA VAL A 104 -3.11 9.76 -10.68
C VAL A 104 -3.13 11.02 -11.53
N ILE A 105 -2.24 11.07 -12.53
CA ILE A 105 -2.16 12.23 -13.42
C ILE A 105 -3.41 12.34 -14.29
N GLY A 106 -4.01 13.53 -14.30
CA GLY A 106 -5.21 13.82 -15.09
C GLY A 106 -6.54 13.41 -14.41
N ALA A 107 -6.50 12.86 -13.19
CA ALA A 107 -7.67 12.67 -12.33
C ALA A 107 -7.47 13.53 -11.09
N ALA A 108 -8.01 14.76 -11.10
CA ALA A 108 -7.64 15.85 -10.20
C ALA A 108 -7.82 15.59 -8.69
N GLU A 109 -8.33 14.43 -8.28
CA GLU A 109 -8.59 14.09 -6.88
C GLU A 109 -8.27 12.62 -6.53
N LEU A 110 -7.89 11.80 -7.52
CA LEU A 110 -7.63 10.38 -7.27
C LEU A 110 -6.26 10.20 -6.61
N CYS A 111 -6.31 9.92 -5.32
CA CYS A 111 -5.12 9.77 -4.49
C CYS A 111 -5.29 8.59 -3.52
N VAL A 112 -4.21 7.83 -3.34
CA VAL A 112 -4.12 6.75 -2.36
C VAL A 112 -2.95 7.03 -1.42
N ARG A 113 -3.18 6.90 -0.11
CA ARG A 113 -2.14 7.02 0.91
C ARG A 113 -2.38 6.07 2.07
N PHE A 114 -1.30 5.64 2.72
CA PHE A 114 -1.37 4.82 3.92
C PHE A 114 -1.15 5.69 5.16
N GLY A 115 -2.01 5.52 6.16
CA GLY A 115 -1.73 5.95 7.53
C GLY A 115 -1.02 4.85 8.31
N TYR A 116 -1.03 4.99 9.63
CA TYR A 116 -0.58 3.93 10.53
C TYR A 116 -1.51 2.71 10.46
N ASP A 117 -1.00 1.56 10.88
CA ASP A 117 -1.78 0.34 11.10
C ASP A 117 -2.59 -0.15 9.88
N TYR A 118 -1.98 -0.11 8.69
CA TYR A 118 -2.62 -0.50 7.41
C TYR A 118 -3.92 0.24 7.04
N TYR A 119 -4.20 1.40 7.66
CA TYR A 119 -5.30 2.25 7.21
C TYR A 119 -4.97 2.87 5.84
N MET A 120 -5.69 2.44 4.81
CA MET A 120 -5.60 3.00 3.47
C MET A 120 -6.68 4.07 3.28
N TYR A 121 -6.27 5.26 2.85
CA TYR A 121 -7.15 6.35 2.50
C TYR A 121 -7.18 6.52 0.99
N VAL A 122 -8.39 6.63 0.45
CA VAL A 122 -8.64 6.83 -0.98
C VAL A 122 -9.47 8.08 -1.13
N ASN A 123 -9.00 8.99 -1.97
CA ASN A 123 -9.72 10.19 -2.37
C ASN A 123 -10.11 10.07 -3.86
N GLY A 124 -11.12 10.82 -4.30
CA GLY A 124 -11.48 10.89 -5.73
C GLY A 124 -12.27 9.70 -6.26
N VAL A 125 -12.75 8.80 -5.38
CA VAL A 125 -13.66 7.68 -5.72
C VAL A 125 -14.93 7.84 -4.89
N ALA A 126 -16.09 7.81 -5.55
CA ALA A 126 -17.39 7.94 -4.91
C ALA A 126 -17.68 6.75 -3.98
N GLN A 127 -18.37 6.96 -2.85
CA GLN A 127 -18.62 5.91 -1.85
C GLN A 127 -19.57 4.81 -2.37
N GLU A 128 -20.41 5.17 -3.33
CA GLU A 128 -21.36 4.30 -4.04
C GLU A 128 -20.72 3.52 -5.21
N ASP A 129 -19.43 3.73 -5.49
CA ASP A 129 -18.76 3.03 -6.59
C ASP A 129 -18.68 1.52 -6.30
N THR A 130 -18.96 0.72 -7.32
CA THR A 130 -18.91 -0.75 -7.28
C THR A 130 -17.55 -1.31 -6.88
N ILE A 131 -16.47 -0.53 -7.03
CA ILE A 131 -15.12 -0.89 -6.62
C ILE A 131 -15.04 -1.31 -5.14
N TRP A 132 -15.84 -0.70 -4.27
CA TRP A 132 -15.85 -1.04 -2.85
C TRP A 132 -16.44 -2.42 -2.58
N GLU A 133 -17.30 -2.93 -3.46
CA GLU A 133 -17.77 -4.31 -3.38
C GLU A 133 -16.63 -5.29 -3.72
N GLU A 134 -15.83 -4.98 -4.73
CA GLU A 134 -14.66 -5.78 -5.10
C GLU A 134 -13.60 -5.79 -3.99
N VAL A 135 -13.33 -4.64 -3.37
CA VAL A 135 -12.41 -4.54 -2.23
C VAL A 135 -12.92 -5.35 -1.02
N ARG A 136 -14.23 -5.37 -0.77
CA ARG A 136 -14.82 -6.22 0.29
C ARG A 136 -14.73 -7.72 -0.05
N LYS A 137 -14.93 -8.10 -1.31
CA LYS A 137 -14.86 -9.52 -1.76
C LYS A 137 -13.48 -10.15 -1.54
N ILE A 138 -12.41 -9.37 -1.65
CA ILE A 138 -11.04 -9.83 -1.37
C ILE A 138 -10.69 -9.85 0.13
N GLY A 139 -11.63 -9.51 1.00
CA GLY A 139 -11.49 -9.60 2.45
C GLY A 139 -10.90 -8.35 3.12
N LEU A 140 -10.87 -7.20 2.45
CA LEU A 140 -10.51 -5.92 3.08
C LEU A 140 -11.76 -5.21 3.62
N PHE A 141 -11.60 -4.58 4.79
CA PHE A 141 -12.66 -3.78 5.39
C PHE A 141 -12.69 -2.39 4.75
N VAL A 142 -13.90 -1.90 4.42
CA VAL A 142 -14.13 -0.56 3.85
C VAL A 142 -15.16 0.16 4.71
N ARG A 143 -14.83 1.36 5.18
CA ARG A 143 -15.67 2.20 6.04
C ARG A 143 -16.33 3.32 5.25
#